data_AF-A0A532AUW0-F1
#
_entry.id   AF-A0A532AUW0-F1
#
_cell.length_a   1.000
_cell.length_b   1.000
_cell.length_c   1.000
_cell.angle_alpha   90.00
_cell.angle_beta   90.00
_cell.angle_gamma   90.00
#
_symmetry.space_group_name_H-M   'P 1'
#
loop_
_entity.id
_entity.type
_entity.pdbx_description
1 polymer ?
#
loop_
_entity_poly.entity_id
_entity_poly.type
_entity_poly.pdbx_seq_one_letter_code
_entity_poly.pdbx_strand_id
1 'polypeptide(L)' 'MRRLDNIDIRLLRVFVALADSGGFADAQITLNLSQPTLSTHLAELEKRIGAQLCHRGRKQF' A
#
# COMPACT_ATOMS: atom_id res chain seq x y z
N MET A 1 -2.76 17.20 -15.75
CA MET A 1 -3.41 15.97 -15.27
C MET A 1 -2.39 14.83 -15.36
N ARG A 2 -1.92 14.31 -14.23
CA ARG A 2 -0.91 13.24 -14.20
C ARG A 2 -1.60 11.94 -14.64
N ARG A 3 -1.18 11.33 -15.76
CA ARG A 3 -1.72 10.03 -16.19
C ARG A 3 -1.32 9.01 -15.11
N LEU A 4 -2.31 8.34 -14.54
CA LEU A 4 -2.10 7.20 -13.68
C LEU A 4 -1.75 6.02 -14.60
N ASP A 5 -0.55 5.48 -14.43
CA ASP A 5 -0.13 4.28 -15.14
C ASP A 5 -0.88 3.07 -14.57
N ASN A 6 -0.93 1.97 -15.33
CA ASN A 6 -1.54 0.72 -14.85
C ASN A 6 -0.90 0.22 -13.53
N ILE A 7 0.37 0.58 -13.32
CA ILE A 7 1.10 0.35 -12.06
C ILE A 7 0.50 1.16 -10.91
N ASP A 8 0.18 2.45 -11.09
CA ASP A 8 -0.43 3.27 -10.02
C ASP A 8 -1.76 2.68 -9.56
N ILE A 9 -2.58 2.22 -10.51
CA ILE A 9 -3.88 1.61 -10.19
C ILE A 9 -3.68 0.34 -9.37
N ARG A 10 -2.69 -0.49 -9.73
CA ARG A 10 -2.35 -1.69 -8.95
C ARG A 10 -1.86 -1.34 -7.55
N LEU A 11 -0.98 -0.35 -7.44
CA LEU A 11 -0.44 0.15 -6.18
C LEU A 11 -1.54 0.74 -5.28
N LEU A 12 -2.45 1.53 -5.85
CA LEU A 12 -3.62 2.07 -5.16
C LEU A 12 -4.56 0.97 -4.66
N ARG A 13 -4.80 -0.07 -5.46
CA ARG A 13 -5.62 -1.23 -5.01
C ARG A 13 -4.96 -1.98 -3.87
N VAL A 14 -3.65 -2.19 -3.94
CA VAL A 14 -2.87 -2.80 -2.85
C VAL A 14 -2.98 -1.94 -1.60
N PHE A 15 -2.81 -0.62 -1.72
CA PHE A 15 -2.93 0.30 -0.60
C PHE A 15 -4.34 0.32 0.01
N VAL A 16 -5.39 0.37 -0.80
CA VAL A 16 -6.78 0.33 -0.31
C VAL A 16 -7.04 -0.98 0.43
N ALA A 17 -6.60 -2.12 -0.11
CA ALA A 17 -6.72 -3.39 0.59
C ALA A 17 -5.92 -3.39 1.91
N LEU A 18 -4.75 -2.75 1.95
CA LEU A 18 -3.94 -2.64 3.15
C LEU A 18 -4.59 -1.76 4.24
N ALA A 19 -5.21 -0.66 3.81
CA ALA A 19 -5.95 0.27 4.66
C ALA A 19 -7.26 -0.35 5.18
N ASP A 20 -7.96 -1.10 4.33
CA ASP A 20 -9.19 -1.83 4.70
C ASP A 20 -8.89 -2.95 5.72
N SER A 21 -7.81 -3.70 5.48
CA SER A 21 -7.28 -4.73 6.38
C SER A 21 -6.71 -4.18 7.70
N GLY A 22 -6.48 -2.87 7.83
CA GLY A 22 -5.94 -2.26 9.05
C GLY A 22 -4.56 -2.80 9.48
N GLY A 23 -3.78 -3.35 8.53
CA GLY A 23 -2.47 -3.90 8.82
C GLY A 23 -1.89 -4.80 7.73
N PHE A 24 -0.55 -4.86 7.69
CA PHE A 24 0.17 -5.69 6.71
C PHE A 24 -0.18 -7.17 6.80
N ALA A 25 -0.39 -7.72 8.00
CA ALA A 25 -0.62 -9.15 8.18
C ALA A 25 -1.91 -9.63 7.50
N ASP A 26 -2.98 -8.84 7.61
CA ASP A 26 -4.27 -9.16 7.02
C ASP A 26 -4.27 -8.88 5.50
N ALA A 27 -3.60 -7.79 5.09
CA ALA A 27 -3.39 -7.48 3.68
C ALA A 27 -2.57 -8.52 2.92
N GLN A 28 -1.62 -9.20 3.59
CA GLN A 28 -0.86 -10.31 3.02
C GLN A 28 -1.78 -11.47 2.61
N ILE A 29 -2.80 -11.76 3.43
CA ILE A 29 -3.77 -12.83 3.18
C ILE A 29 -4.71 -12.39 2.06
N THR A 30 -5.27 -11.17 2.15
CA THR A 30 -6.21 -10.62 1.17
C THR A 30 -5.61 -10.51 -0.23
N LEU A 31 -4.35 -10.07 -0.33
CA LEU A 31 -3.66 -9.90 -1.61
C LEU A 31 -2.87 -11.13 -2.03
N ASN A 32 -2.77 -12.15 -1.18
CA ASN A 32 -1.93 -13.33 -1.35
C ASN A 32 -0.47 -12.98 -1.73
N LEU A 33 0.07 -11.95 -1.07
CA LEU A 33 1.40 -11.40 -1.30
C LEU A 33 2.23 -11.43 -0.02
N SER A 34 3.55 -11.55 -0.17
CA SER A 34 4.48 -11.47 0.95
C SER A 34 4.59 -10.03 1.48
N GLN A 35 4.80 -9.88 2.80
CA GLN A 35 5.07 -8.59 3.47
C GLN A 35 6.11 -7.72 2.74
N PRO A 36 7.29 -8.23 2.30
CA PRO A 36 8.27 -7.43 1.57
C PRO A 36 7.73 -6.89 0.23
N THR A 37 6.88 -7.64 -0.46
CA THR A 37 6.25 -7.20 -1.71
C THR A 37 5.27 -6.08 -1.45
N LEU A 38 4.42 -6.22 -0.42
CA LEU A 38 3.49 -5.16 -0.02
C LEU A 38 4.22 -3.90 0.44
N SER A 39 5.27 -4.04 1.25
CA SER A 39 6.07 -2.91 1.69
C SER A 39 6.76 -2.20 0.51
N THR A 40 7.25 -2.95 -0.48
CA THR A 40 7.85 -2.37 -1.69
C THR A 40 6.81 -1.59 -2.49
N HIS A 41 5.65 -2.20 -2.76
CA HIS A 41 4.57 -1.56 -3.50
C HIS A 41 4.05 -0.30 -2.79
N LEU A 42 3.86 -0.37 -1.49
CA LEU A 42 3.47 0.79 -0.69
C LEU A 42 4.54 1.89 -0.76
N ALA A 43 5.81 1.56 -0.58
CA ALA A 43 6.90 2.54 -0.65
C ALA A 43 7.02 3.18 -2.04
N GLU A 44 6.81 2.41 -3.11
CA GLU A 44 6.73 2.94 -4.48
C GLU A 44 5.56 3.90 -4.65
N LEU A 45 4.40 3.55 -4.10
CA LEU A 45 3.22 4.40 -4.12
C LEU A 45 3.51 5.71 -3.38
N GLU A 46 3.95 5.64 -2.12
CA GLU A 46 4.33 6.80 -1.30
C GLU A 46 5.34 7.70 -2.02
N LYS A 47 6.35 7.11 -2.67
CA LYS A 47 7.34 7.83 -3.46
C LYS A 47 6.74 8.52 -4.70
N ARG A 48 5.75 7.92 -5.35
CA ARG A 48 5.08 8.48 -6.54
C ARG A 48 4.15 9.64 -6.20
N ILE A 49 3.37 9.52 -5.12
CA ILE A 49 2.48 10.60 -4.64
C ILE A 49 3.24 11.66 -3.82
N GLY A 50 4.43 11.33 -3.32
CA GLY A 50 5.25 12.22 -2.51
C GLY A 50 4.71 12.42 -1.09
N ALA A 51 3.96 11.45 -0.57
CA ALA A 51 3.33 11.51 0.74
C ALA A 51 3.45 10.16 1.46
N GLN A 52 3.72 10.18 2.77
CA GLN A 52 3.64 8.98 3.60
C GLN A 52 2.18 8.64 3.88
N LEU A 53 1.77 7.47 3.44
CA LEU A 53 0.43 6.93 3.65
C LEU A 53 0.38 6.06 4.90
N CYS A 54 1.45 5.33 5.21
CA CYS A 54 1.51 4.52 6.43
C CYS A 54 2.26 5.25 7.54
N HIS A 55 1.48 5.76 8.50
CA HIS A 55 2.05 6.24 9.75
C HIS A 55 2.26 5.02 10.65
N ARG A 56 3.51 4.59 10.80
CA ARG A 56 3.89 3.50 11.72
C ARG A 56 3.82 4.02 13.17
N GLY A 57 2.62 4.39 13.62
CA GLY A 57 2.31 4.87 14.96
C GLY A 57 1.79 3.73 15.83
N ARG A 58 2.16 3.72 17.11
CA ARG A 58 1.84 2.69 18.11
C ARG A 58 0.33 2.49 18.40
N LYS A 59 -0.56 3.13 17.65
CA LYS A 59 -2.02 3.02 17.76
C LYS A 59 -2.63 2.89 16.37
N GLN A 60 -2.45 1.70 15.79
CA GLN A 60 -3.18 1.21 14.62
C GLN A 60 -2.63 1.75 13.29
N PHE A 61 -2.49 0.83 12.33
CA PHE A 61 -2.41 1.17 10.91
C PHE A 61 -3.73 1.80 10.46
#